data_AF-A0A354PB70-F1
#
_entry.id   AF-A0A354PB70-F1
#
_cell.length_a   1.000
_cell.length_b   1.000
_cell.length_c   1.000
_cell.angle_alpha   90.00
_cell.angle_beta   90.00
_cell.angle_gamma   90.00
#
_symmetry.space_group_name_H-M   'P 1'
#
loop_
_entity.id
_entity.type
_entity.pdbx_description
1 polymer ?
#
loop_
_entity_poly.entity_id
_entity_poly.type
_entity_poly.pdbx_seq_one_letter_code
_entity_poly.pdbx_strand_id
1 'polypeptide(L)' 'MARHKLIDTQWECIKDLFPSPKATGRPPTDCRLAFNAILWTLRTGSP' A
#
# COMPACT_ATOMS: atom_id res chain seq x y z
N MET A 1 -9.61 8.82 -13.92
CA MET A 1 -8.21 8.41 -13.69
C MET A 1 -7.75 8.93 -12.34
N ALA A 2 -7.63 8.06 -11.34
CA ALA A 2 -7.19 8.46 -10.00
C ALA A 2 -5.68 8.72 -10.02
N ARG A 3 -5.30 9.99 -10.24
CA ARG A 3 -3.92 10.47 -10.43
C ARG A 3 -2.93 10.12 -9.29
N HIS A 4 -3.40 9.56 -8.19
CA HIS A 4 -2.62 9.28 -6.98
C HIS A 4 -2.87 7.91 -6.33
N LYS A 5 -3.64 7.01 -6.97
CA LYS A 5 -3.84 5.65 -6.44
C LYS A 5 -3.10 4.63 -7.28
N LEU A 6 -2.56 3.62 -6.60
CA LEU A 6 -2.11 2.38 -7.22
C LEU A 6 -3.27 1.74 -7.97
N ILE A 7 -3.12 1.59 -9.29
CA ILE A 7 -4.07 0.80 -10.09
C ILE A 7 -3.98 -0.67 -9.67
N ASP A 8 -5.09 -1.39 -9.76
CA ASP A 8 -5.16 -2.78 -9.29
C ASP A 8 -4.08 -3.65 -9.94
N THR A 9 -3.81 -3.48 -11.23
CA THR A 9 -2.76 -4.24 -11.93
C THR A 9 -1.36 -4.01 -11.36
N GLN A 10 -1.02 -2.77 -10.99
CA GLN A 10 0.26 -2.47 -10.35
C GLN A 10 0.32 -3.04 -8.93
N TRP A 11 -0.82 -3.06 -8.22
CA TRP A 11 -0.90 -3.67 -6.90
C TRP A 11 -0.69 -5.18 -6.97
N GLU A 12 -1.33 -5.85 -7.93
CA GLU A 12 -1.17 -7.30 -8.15
C GLU A 12 0.29 -7.69 -8.42
N CYS A 13 1.10 -6.82 -9.04
CA CYS A 13 2.53 -7.09 -9.25
C CYS A 13 3.39 -7.00 -7.98
N ILE A 14 2.98 -6.21 -6.98
CA ILE A 14 3.80 -5.94 -5.78
C ILE A 14 3.23 -6.55 -4.50
N LYS A 15 1.95 -6.95 -4.48
CA LYS A 15 1.27 -7.44 -3.27
C LYS A 15 2.01 -8.62 -2.63
N ASP A 16 2.64 -9.46 -3.43
CA ASP A 16 3.34 -10.67 -2.99
C ASP A 16 4.69 -10.36 -2.29
N LEU A 17 5.17 -9.11 -2.38
CA LEU A 17 6.33 -8.64 -1.62
C LEU A 17 5.98 -8.29 -0.16
N PHE A 18 4.69 -8.12 0.15
CA PHE A 18 4.25 -7.79 1.50
C PHE A 18 4.02 -9.06 2.32
N PRO A 19 4.30 -9.03 3.64
CA PRO A 19 4.05 -10.18 4.49
C PRO A 19 2.56 -10.49 4.56
N SER A 20 2.21 -11.78 4.53
CA SER A 20 0.82 -12.20 4.71
C SER A 20 0.29 -11.80 6.10
N PRO A 21 -1.01 -11.48 6.22
CA PRO A 21 -1.59 -11.12 7.50
C PRO A 21 -1.37 -12.20 8.56
N LYS A 22 -0.97 -11.79 9.76
CA LYS A 22 -0.82 -12.74 10.88
C LYS A 22 -2.19 -13.31 11.25
N ALA A 23 -2.27 -14.63 11.42
CA ALA A 23 -3.49 -15.34 11.78
C ALA A 23 -3.95 -15.09 13.23
N THR A 24 -3.07 -14.55 14.09
CA THR A 24 -3.37 -14.33 15.51
C THR A 24 -2.73 -13.03 16.00
N GLY A 25 -3.42 -12.36 16.93
CA GLY A 25 -3.01 -11.08 17.51
C GLY A 25 -3.78 -9.89 16.92
N ARG A 26 -3.21 -8.69 17.06
CA ARG A 26 -3.80 -7.48 16.47
C ARG A 26 -3.75 -7.58 14.94
N PRO A 27 -4.87 -7.39 14.23
CA PRO A 27 -4.88 -7.39 12.78
C PRO A 27 -3.86 -6.37 12.23
N PRO A 28 -3.03 -6.74 11.25
CA PRO A 28 -2.13 -5.80 10.62
C PRO A 28 -2.91 -4.75 9.80
N THR A 29 -2.36 -3.55 9.70
CA THR A 29 -2.88 -2.50 8.82
C THR A 29 -2.87 -2.97 7.37
N ASP A 30 -3.86 -2.52 6.59
CA ASP A 30 -3.89 -2.76 5.15
C ASP A 30 -2.61 -2.22 4.48
N CYS A 31 -1.80 -3.13 3.95
CA CYS A 31 -0.53 -2.83 3.30
C CYS A 31 -0.73 -1.93 2.07
N ARG A 32 -1.85 -2.09 1.35
CA ARG A 32 -2.17 -1.25 0.20
C ARG A 32 -2.43 0.19 0.63
N LEU A 33 -3.11 0.38 1.75
CA LEU A 33 -3.39 1.70 2.29
C LEU A 33 -2.08 2.38 2.75
N ALA A 34 -1.25 1.66 3.51
CA ALA A 34 0.05 2.16 3.96
C ALA A 34 0.96 2.53 2.78
N PHE A 35 1.03 1.68 1.76
CA PHE A 35 1.86 1.94 0.59
C PHE A 35 1.35 3.11 -0.27
N ASN A 36 0.02 3.28 -0.39
CA ASN A 36 -0.53 4.47 -1.02
C ASN A 36 -0.16 5.76 -0.26
N ALA A 37 -0.11 5.73 1.07
CA ALA A 37 0.33 6.88 1.87
C ALA A 37 1.81 7.21 1.63
N ILE A 38 2.68 6.19 1.57
CA ILE A 38 4.10 6.35 1.21
C ILE A 38 4.24 6.99 -0.17
N LEU A 39 3.51 6.47 -1.18
CA LEU A 39 3.53 7.02 -2.53
C LEU A 39 3.03 8.46 -2.57
N TRP A 40 2.03 8.80 -1.74
CA TRP A 40 1.56 10.17 -1.62
C TRP A 40 2.68 11.07 -1.08
N THR A 41 3.30 10.72 0.04
CA THR A 41 4.41 11.47 0.65
C THR A 41 5.57 11.66 -0.32
N LEU A 42 6.01 10.60 -1.01
CA LEU A 42 7.11 10.66 -1.97
C LEU A 42 6.79 11.55 -3.18
N ARG A 43 5.53 11.63 -3.59
CA ARG A 43 5.09 12.43 -4.75
C ARG A 43 4.84 13.90 -4.40
N THR A 44 4.33 14.16 -3.20
CA THR A 44 3.99 15.51 -2.74
C THR A 44 5.15 16.21 -2.05
N GLY A 45 6.15 15.46 -1.57
CA GLY A 45 7.24 15.99 -0.76
C GLY A 45 6.77 16.49 0.59
N SER A 46 5.63 15.99 1.09
CA SER A 46 5.13 16.35 2.42
C SER A 46 6.13 15.90 3.50
N PRO A 47 6.54 16.79 4.42
CA PRO A 47 7.36 16.42 5.57
C PRO A 47 6.60 15.53 6.57
#